data_AF-A0AA38LD14-F1
#
_entry.id   AF-A0AA38LD14-F1
#
_cell.length_a   1.000
_cell.length_b   1.000
_cell.length_c   1.000
_cell.angle_alpha   90.00
_cell.angle_beta   90.00
_cell.angle_gamma   90.00
#
_symmetry.space_group_name_H-M   'P 1'
#
loop_
_entity.id
_entity.type
_entity.pdbx_description
1 polymer ?
#
loop_
_entity_poly.entity_id
_entity_poly.type
_entity_poly.pdbx_seq_one_letter_code
_entity_poly.pdbx_strand_id
1 'polypeptide(L)' 'DDPNSRNISQPNYESSKVCFEINYYGKKRMIEALLPLFRSSLGGARIVNVSSEGGLIQ' A
#
# COMPACT_ATOMS: atom_id res chain seq x y z
N ASP A 1 -6.78 10.67 -30.53
CA ASP A 1 -6.36 10.80 -29.12
C ASP A 1 -7.57 10.65 -28.22
N ASP A 2 -7.64 9.57 -27.45
CA ASP A 2 -8.72 9.32 -26.48
C ASP A 2 -8.51 10.19 -25.23
N PRO A 3 -9.44 11.10 -24.87
CA PRO A 3 -9.32 11.95 -23.68
C PRO A 3 -9.29 11.17 -22.35
N ASN A 4 -9.63 9.87 -22.36
CA ASN A 4 -9.57 8.99 -21.19
C ASN A 4 -8.33 8.07 -21.16
N SER A 5 -7.41 8.22 -22.11
CA SER A 5 -6.12 7.54 -22.09
C SER A 5 -5.29 8.02 -20.90
N ARG A 6 -5.34 7.29 -19.78
CA ARG A 6 -4.38 7.48 -18.67
C ARG A 6 -2.97 7.28 -19.25
N ASN A 7 -2.18 8.35 -19.29
CA ASN A 7 -0.74 8.25 -19.56
C ASN A 7 -0.09 7.48 -18.40
N ILE A 8 0.00 6.16 -18.54
CA ILE A 8 0.71 5.32 -17.59
C ILE A 8 2.19 5.48 -17.92
N SER A 9 2.87 6.33 -17.15
CA SER A 9 4.33 6.38 -17.17
C SER A 9 4.88 4.98 -16.93
N GLN A 10 5.72 4.50 -17.85
CA GLN A 10 6.37 3.20 -17.70
C GLN A 10 7.17 3.17 -16.38
N PRO A 11 7.03 2.11 -15.56
CA PRO A 11 7.80 2.01 -14.34
C PRO A 11 9.29 2.00 -14.65
N ASN A 12 10.03 2.84 -13.95
CA ASN A 12 11.50 2.81 -13.89
C ASN A 12 11.97 2.45 -12.48
N TYR A 13 13.29 2.25 -12.33
CA TYR A 13 13.89 1.84 -11.07
C TYR A 13 13.55 2.75 -9.88
N GLU A 14 13.61 4.08 -10.07
CA GLU A 14 13.32 5.03 -9.01
C GLU A 14 11.83 5.05 -8.64
N SER A 15 10.93 5.01 -9.63
CA SER A 15 9.49 4.87 -9.36
C SER A 15 9.15 3.56 -8.66
N SER A 16 9.87 2.48 -8.97
CA SER A 16 9.69 1.17 -8.34
C SER A 16 10.15 1.18 -6.88
N LYS A 17 11.31 1.80 -6.59
CA LYS A 17 11.78 2.01 -5.21
C LYS A 17 10.77 2.77 -4.37
N VAL A 18 10.28 3.91 -4.89
CA VAL A 18 9.27 4.73 -4.20
C VAL A 18 8.00 3.93 -3.96
N CYS A 19 7.56 3.13 -4.94
CA CYS A 19 6.41 2.24 -4.80
C CYS A 19 6.59 1.25 -3.64
N PHE A 20 7.73 0.56 -3.55
CA PHE A 20 8.00 -0.37 -2.45
C PHE A 20 8.12 0.32 -1.09
N GLU A 21 8.80 1.46 -1.04
CA GLU A 21 8.96 2.22 0.21
C GLU A 21 7.63 2.69 0.78
N ILE A 22 6.68 3.08 -0.07
CA ILE A 22 5.36 3.57 0.39
C ILE A 22 4.40 2.40 0.62
N ASN A 23 4.17 1.58 -0.40
CA ASN A 23 3.05 0.63 -0.41
C ASN A 23 3.30 -0.61 0.46
N TYR A 24 4.56 -0.97 0.66
CA TYR A 24 4.97 -2.14 1.44
C TYR A 24 5.68 -1.74 2.74
N TYR A 25 6.87 -1.14 2.66
CA TYR A 25 7.68 -0.89 3.87
C TYR A 25 7.07 0.19 4.75
N GLY A 26 6.56 1.27 4.17
CA GLY A 26 5.88 2.35 4.89
C GLY A 26 4.66 1.82 5.63
N LYS A 27 3.84 1.01 4.96
CA LYS A 27 2.68 0.35 5.56
C LYS A 27 3.06 -0.59 6.70
N LYS A 28 4.12 -1.40 6.52
CA LYS A 28 4.66 -2.26 7.57
C LYS A 28 5.08 -1.45 8.81
N ARG A 29 5.89 -0.41 8.62
CA ARG A 29 6.36 0.48 9.71
C ARG A 29 5.18 1.14 10.42
N MET A 30 4.19 1.62 9.68
CA MET A 30 2.97 2.22 10.24
C MET A 30 2.19 1.21 11.10
N ILE A 31 1.98 0.00 10.60
CA ILE A 31 1.28 -1.05 11.34
C ILE A 31 2.06 -1.42 12.60
N GLU A 32 3.37 -1.62 12.51
CA GLU A 32 4.22 -1.96 13.66
C GLU A 32 4.16 -0.88 14.75
N ALA A 33 4.20 0.39 14.37
CA ALA A 33 4.09 1.51 15.30
C ALA A 33 2.72 1.60 15.99
N LEU A 34 1.64 1.30 15.26
CA LEU A 34 0.27 1.40 15.79
C LEU A 34 -0.24 0.11 16.44
N LEU A 35 0.44 -1.02 16.24
CA LEU A 35 0.05 -2.33 16.74
C LEU A 35 -0.18 -2.37 18.27
N PRO A 36 0.66 -1.73 19.12
CA PRO A 36 0.41 -1.69 20.55
C PRO A 36 -0.92 -1.01 20.91
N LEU A 37 -1.26 0.08 20.22
CA LEU A 37 -2.52 0.82 20.41
C LEU A 37 -3.73 0.00 19.95
N PHE A 38 -3.59 -0.76 18.87
CA PHE A 38 -4.65 -1.62 18.38
C PHE A 38 -4.94 -2.79 19.32
N ARG A 39 -3.91 -3.34 19.97
CA ARG A 39 -4.05 -4.42 20.95
C ARG A 39 -4.73 -3.99 22.24
N SER A 40 -4.68 -2.70 22.59
CA SER A 40 -5.36 -2.17 23.79
C SER A 40 -6.84 -1.81 23.55
N SER A 41 -7.36 -1.98 22.33
CA SER A 41 -8.77 -1.69 22.02
C SER A 41 -9.71 -2.70 22.67
N LEU A 42 -10.60 -2.23 23.57
CA LEU A 42 -11.66 -3.01 24.22
C LEU A 42 -12.67 -3.62 23.23
N GLY A 43 -12.93 -2.95 22.11
CA GLY A 43 -13.85 -3.41 21.06
C GLY A 43 -13.17 -4.24 19.96
N GLY A 44 -11.86 -4.52 20.10
CA GLY A 44 -11.02 -5.01 19.02
C GLY A 44 -10.64 -3.90 18.03
N ALA A 45 -9.64 -4.18 17.20
CA ALA A 45 -9.18 -3.28 16.14
C ALA A 45 -9.06 -4.07 14.83
N ARG A 46 -9.40 -3.45 13.70
CA ARG A 46 -9.27 -4.05 12.37
C ARG A 46 -8.31 -3.23 11.52
N ILE A 47 -7.34 -3.90 10.92
CA ILE A 47 -6.43 -3.31 9.96
C ILE A 47 -6.89 -3.74 8.57
N VAL A 48 -7.18 -2.77 7.70
CA VAL A 48 -7.57 -3.01 6.30
C VAL A 48 -6.46 -2.47 5.39
N ASN A 49 -5.79 -3.37 4.68
CA ASN A 49 -4.77 -3.01 3.70
C ASN A 49 -5.43 -2.91 2.31
N VAL A 50 -5.38 -1.72 1.71
CA VAL A 50 -5.84 -1.51 0.33
C VAL A 50 -4.70 -1.86 -0.64
N SER A 51 -4.98 -2.79 -1.56
CA SER A 51 -4.07 -3.25 -2.62
C SER A 51 -4.70 -3.03 -4.00
N SER A 52 -4.08 -3.55 -5.07
CA SER A 52 -4.59 -3.51 -6.45
C SER A 52 -4.76 -4.91 -7.03
N GLU A 53 -5.53 -5.03 -8.13
CA GLU A 53 -5.69 -6.29 -8.88
C GLU A 53 -4.35 -6.86 -9.38
N GLY A 54 -3.37 -5.99 -9.66
CA GLY A 54 -2.01 -6.41 -10.06
C GLY A 54 -1.23 -7.15 -8.96
N GLY A 55 -1.74 -7.19 -7.73
CA GLY A 55 -1.17 -7.99 -6.63
C GLY A 55 -1.82 -9.36 -6.43
N LEU A 56 -2.77 -9.75 -7.27
CA LEU A 56 -3.39 -11.08 -7.21
C LEU A 56 -2.39 -12.13 -7.72
N ILE A 57 -2.16 -13.17 -6.91
CA ILE A 57 -1.46 -14.38 -7.37
C ILE A 57 -2.47 -15.19 -8.20
N GLN A 58 -2.15 -15.48 -9.45
CA GLN A 58 -2.94 -16.35 -10.33
C GLN A 58 -2.61 -17.82 -10.11
#